data_AF-F8A0Y0-F1
#
_entry.id   AF-F8A0Y0-F1
#
_cell.length_a   1.000
_cell.length_b   1.000
_cell.length_c   1.000
_cell.angle_alpha   90.00
_cell.angle_beta   90.00
_cell.angle_gamma   90.00
#
_symmetry.space_group_name_H-M   'P 1'
#
loop_
_entity.id
_entity.type
_entity.pdbx_description
1 polymer ?
#
loop_
_entity_poly.entity_id
_entity_poly.type
_entity_poly.pdbx_seq_one_letter_code
_entity_poly.pdbx_strand_id
1 'polypeptide(L)'
;MDEPGDFERLVGGVAAFQWNPLREHDGRSALVNNVGDLLGPLVVELMLERLDPTVRLAQVPARRVLSVGSVLHLGRRRDVVWGSGLNGKADNGHVTADLELDVRAVRGPLTAAFLRARGVDVPEVYGDPALLLPELLPELVRWTRVKRWDVLVAPNLNDRADLTDDALPAGDTDGGTRVLDPTDSVRSVLRTIAQSRIVVGSSLHAVVVADALGIPARFVASAHEDPLKYRDYLAGTGRAHARIARDVPDALALGGHGAPSFDRDALVASFPRDVWGLGSRLRTVHGRPIPTAEFPDEVLRRVPELVAGTLDVGAATTQLVDELLPRAIDAALADAPEADALVAGAATFRDLVVPEPEPAPEGTTAHLLDLVDERDARRLALEVRLAARGLCAEGRADRPTDSGRVLSLSLECDRVTGGIGHLDLVLVGPGRQRSVVAVPRSPFHRRQWHLDLDVLVPASATAGAGPWEVRLAVTDVEDQVHEIPVARPGTLGLGVASVRPAHEVEPWTVDGTPAAATA
;
A
#
# COMPACT_ATOMS: atom_id res chain seq x y z
N MET A 1 2.72 -38.36 -12.38
CA MET A 1 2.98 -37.60 -13.62
C MET A 1 3.01 -38.65 -14.69
N ASP A 2 1.98 -38.63 -15.53
CA ASP A 2 1.62 -39.82 -16.29
C ASP A 2 2.37 -39.90 -17.62
N GLU A 3 2.95 -38.80 -18.13
CA GLU A 3 4.01 -38.81 -19.16
C GLU A 3 5.02 -37.65 -18.97
N PRO A 4 6.31 -37.80 -19.35
CA PRO A 4 7.28 -36.71 -19.31
C PRO A 4 6.95 -35.65 -20.36
N GLY A 5 6.61 -34.43 -19.93
CA GLY A 5 6.29 -33.29 -20.80
C GLY A 5 4.84 -32.82 -20.74
N ASP A 6 3.94 -33.62 -20.15
CA ASP A 6 2.61 -33.13 -19.79
C ASP A 6 2.71 -32.32 -18.50
N PHE A 7 2.69 -31.00 -18.66
CA PHE A 7 2.66 -29.99 -17.59
C PHE A 7 1.32 -30.01 -16.82
N GLU A 8 0.75 -31.18 -16.59
CA GLU A 8 -0.61 -31.38 -16.09
C GLU A 8 -0.60 -32.47 -15.02
N ARG A 9 -1.15 -32.14 -13.85
CA ARG A 9 -1.43 -33.08 -12.78
C ARG A 9 -2.93 -33.24 -12.66
N LEU A 10 -3.43 -34.47 -12.76
CA LEU A 10 -4.84 -34.74 -12.51
C LEU A 10 -5.15 -34.62 -11.02
N VAL A 11 -6.05 -33.70 -10.68
CA VAL A 11 -6.58 -33.50 -9.33
C VAL A 11 -8.08 -33.72 -9.40
N GLY A 12 -8.60 -34.78 -8.77
CA GLY A 12 -10.03 -35.10 -8.81
C GLY A 12 -10.62 -35.28 -10.22
N GLY A 13 -9.82 -35.69 -11.21
CA GLY A 13 -10.25 -35.86 -12.61
C GLY A 13 -10.16 -34.59 -13.46
N VAL A 14 -9.59 -33.51 -12.93
CA VAL A 14 -9.40 -32.23 -13.62
C VAL A 14 -7.91 -31.97 -13.79
N ALA A 15 -7.50 -31.48 -14.96
CA ALA A 15 -6.10 -31.12 -15.21
C ALA A 15 -5.75 -29.83 -14.47
N ALA A 16 -4.88 -29.91 -13.47
CA ALA A 16 -4.24 -28.75 -12.83
C ALA A 16 -2.88 -28.53 -13.50
N PHE A 17 -2.66 -27.35 -14.06
CA PHE A 17 -1.43 -27.02 -14.74
C PHE A 17 -0.25 -26.93 -13.76
N GLN A 18 0.89 -27.48 -14.16
CA GLN A 18 2.11 -27.58 -13.37
C GLN A 18 3.34 -27.41 -14.26
N TRP A 19 4.04 -26.27 -14.15
CA TRP A 19 5.27 -26.04 -14.89
C TRP A 19 6.44 -26.84 -14.30
N ASN A 20 6.62 -28.10 -14.70
CA ASN A 20 7.73 -28.94 -14.25
C ASN A 20 8.50 -29.54 -15.43
N PRO A 21 9.31 -28.73 -16.14
CA PRO A 21 10.00 -29.19 -17.33
C PRO A 21 11.07 -30.24 -17.00
N LEU A 22 11.34 -31.11 -17.97
CA LEU A 22 12.55 -31.91 -17.98
C LEU A 22 13.74 -31.04 -18.40
N ARG A 23 14.83 -31.12 -17.64
CA ARG A 23 16.14 -30.57 -18.03
C ARG A 23 17.17 -31.68 -18.05
N GLU A 24 18.08 -31.62 -19.01
CA GLU A 24 19.25 -32.49 -19.01
C GLU A 24 20.29 -31.95 -18.04
N HIS A 25 20.80 -32.85 -17.20
CA HIS A 25 21.93 -32.59 -16.33
C HIS A 25 22.82 -33.84 -16.32
N ASP A 26 24.10 -33.69 -16.66
CA ASP A 26 25.08 -34.78 -16.75
C ASP A 26 24.61 -36.01 -17.56
N GLY A 27 23.97 -35.76 -18.71
CA GLY A 27 23.48 -36.82 -19.60
C GLY A 27 22.25 -37.57 -19.10
N ARG A 28 21.57 -37.06 -18.06
CA ARG A 28 20.29 -37.57 -17.57
C ARG A 28 19.22 -36.50 -17.61
N SER A 29 18.06 -36.81 -18.20
CA SER A 29 16.88 -35.94 -18.13
C SER A 29 16.20 -36.13 -16.77
N ALA A 30 16.06 -35.04 -16.02
CA ALA A 30 15.34 -35.03 -14.75
C ALA A 30 14.37 -33.86 -14.70
N LEU A 31 13.31 -34.02 -13.92
CA LEU A 31 12.36 -32.95 -13.64
C LEU A 31 13.03 -31.92 -12.74
N VAL A 32 12.79 -30.64 -13.01
CA VAL A 32 13.38 -29.54 -12.24
C VAL A 32 12.86 -29.53 -10.80
N ASN A 33 11.58 -29.84 -10.60
CA ASN A 33 10.91 -29.88 -9.29
C ASN A 33 11.02 -28.55 -8.50
N ASN A 34 10.94 -27.41 -9.19
CA ASN A 34 10.88 -26.10 -8.54
C ASN A 34 9.62 -25.99 -7.68
N VAL A 35 9.76 -25.92 -6.35
CA VAL A 35 8.64 -25.96 -5.40
C VAL A 35 7.57 -24.93 -5.73
N GLY A 36 7.95 -23.73 -6.16
CA GLY A 36 6.98 -22.71 -6.56
C GLY A 36 5.99 -23.16 -7.64
N ASP A 37 6.47 -23.94 -8.62
CA ASP A 37 5.62 -24.48 -9.70
C ASP A 37 4.85 -25.72 -9.26
N LEU A 38 5.27 -26.39 -8.18
CA LEU A 38 4.58 -27.54 -7.59
C LEU A 38 3.41 -27.12 -6.68
N LEU A 39 3.37 -25.87 -6.21
CA LEU A 39 2.35 -25.39 -5.27
C LEU A 39 0.96 -25.31 -5.89
N GLY A 40 0.83 -24.98 -7.18
CA GLY A 40 -0.48 -24.82 -7.84
C GLY A 40 -1.38 -26.05 -7.69
N PRO A 41 -1.01 -27.20 -8.29
CA PRO A 41 -1.79 -28.42 -8.14
C PRO A 41 -1.95 -28.88 -6.69
N LEU A 42 -0.96 -28.65 -5.83
CA LEU A 42 -1.05 -29.00 -4.41
C LEU A 42 -2.14 -28.20 -3.69
N VAL A 43 -2.21 -26.89 -3.90
CA VAL A 43 -3.24 -26.05 -3.26
C VAL A 43 -4.63 -26.42 -3.79
N VAL A 44 -4.76 -26.70 -5.09
CA VAL A 44 -6.03 -27.16 -5.68
C VAL A 44 -6.48 -28.49 -5.06
N GLU A 45 -5.57 -29.44 -4.90
CA GLU A 45 -5.82 -30.74 -4.26
C GLU A 45 -6.30 -30.57 -2.82
N LEU A 46 -5.59 -29.79 -2.02
CA LEU A 46 -5.96 -29.56 -0.62
C LEU A 46 -7.30 -28.81 -0.47
N MET A 47 -7.57 -27.84 -1.36
CA MET A 47 -8.87 -27.15 -1.39
C MET A 47 -10.01 -28.11 -1.74
N LEU A 48 -9.78 -28.98 -2.72
CA LEU A 48 -10.77 -29.98 -3.11
C LEU A 48 -11.04 -30.96 -1.96
N GLU A 49 -10.00 -31.48 -1.33
CA GLU A 49 -10.10 -32.37 -0.16
C GLU A 49 -10.86 -31.71 1.01
N ARG A 50 -10.64 -30.40 1.24
CA ARG A 50 -11.36 -29.63 2.26
C ARG A 50 -12.86 -29.50 1.95
N LEU A 51 -13.23 -29.38 0.68
CA LEU A 51 -14.62 -29.20 0.27
C LEU A 51 -15.38 -30.52 0.15
N ASP A 52 -14.76 -31.52 -0.47
CA ASP A 52 -15.32 -32.86 -0.62
C ASP A 52 -14.19 -33.91 -0.78
N PRO A 53 -13.87 -34.68 0.28
CA PRO A 53 -12.83 -35.70 0.25
C PRO A 53 -13.21 -36.94 -0.57
N THR A 54 -14.45 -37.02 -1.07
CA THR A 54 -14.96 -38.17 -1.81
C THR A 54 -14.82 -38.03 -3.32
N VAL A 55 -14.47 -36.85 -3.83
CA VAL A 55 -14.27 -36.61 -5.27
C VAL A 55 -13.25 -37.62 -5.82
N ARG A 56 -13.72 -38.50 -6.70
CA ARG A 56 -12.89 -39.54 -7.35
C ARG A 56 -12.42 -39.08 -8.73
N LEU A 57 -11.29 -39.63 -9.17
CA LEU A 57 -10.78 -39.56 -10.54
C LEU A 57 -11.71 -40.33 -11.50
N ALA A 58 -12.95 -39.89 -11.67
CA ALA A 58 -13.95 -40.58 -12.50
C ALA A 58 -14.34 -39.78 -13.75
N GLN A 59 -13.85 -38.56 -13.90
CA GLN A 59 -14.19 -37.68 -15.03
C GLN A 59 -12.95 -37.44 -15.91
N VAL A 60 -13.16 -37.44 -17.22
CA VAL A 60 -12.19 -36.91 -18.20
C VAL A 60 -12.25 -35.37 -18.08
N PRO A 61 -11.11 -34.65 -17.99
CA PRO A 61 -11.14 -33.21 -17.76
C PRO A 61 -11.84 -32.49 -18.91
N ALA A 62 -12.94 -31.78 -18.63
CA ALA A 62 -13.53 -30.87 -19.61
C ALA A 62 -12.79 -29.52 -19.67
N ARG A 63 -12.04 -29.19 -18.62
CA ARG A 63 -11.37 -27.89 -18.42
C ARG A 63 -10.07 -28.07 -17.63
N ARG A 64 -9.13 -27.16 -17.87
CA ARG A 64 -7.84 -27.11 -17.18
C ARG A 64 -7.78 -25.90 -16.25
N VAL A 65 -7.17 -26.07 -15.08
CA VAL A 65 -7.04 -25.03 -14.06
C VAL A 65 -5.59 -24.54 -13.99
N LEU A 66 -5.40 -23.25 -14.16
CA LEU A 66 -4.15 -22.54 -13.90
C LEU A 66 -4.28 -21.88 -12.52
N SER A 67 -3.51 -22.39 -11.57
CA SER A 67 -3.48 -21.90 -10.20
C SER A 67 -2.04 -21.65 -9.76
N VAL A 68 -1.80 -20.54 -9.07
CA VAL A 68 -0.45 -20.15 -8.59
C VAL A 68 0.53 -19.91 -9.77
N GLY A 69 1.62 -19.17 -9.53
CA GLY A 69 2.70 -18.99 -10.50
C GLY A 69 2.44 -18.03 -11.68
N SER A 70 3.50 -17.79 -12.45
CA SER A 70 3.51 -16.87 -13.60
C SER A 70 3.27 -17.60 -14.92
N VAL A 71 2.11 -18.27 -15.06
CA VAL A 71 1.87 -19.24 -16.14
C VAL A 71 0.80 -18.83 -17.14
N LEU A 72 0.27 -17.60 -17.06
CA LEU A 72 -0.81 -17.14 -17.94
C LEU A 72 -0.45 -17.16 -19.43
N HIS A 73 0.80 -16.92 -19.79
CA HIS A 73 1.32 -17.08 -21.16
C HIS A 73 1.20 -18.52 -21.70
N LEU A 74 0.90 -19.52 -20.87
CA LEU A 74 0.66 -20.91 -21.27
C LEU A 74 -0.84 -21.25 -21.29
N GLY A 75 -1.69 -20.24 -21.03
CA GLY A 75 -3.14 -20.36 -21.07
C GLY A 75 -3.64 -20.81 -22.44
N ARG A 76 -4.62 -21.71 -22.41
CA ARG A 76 -5.35 -22.23 -23.56
C ARG A 76 -6.81 -21.80 -23.47
N ARG A 77 -7.52 -21.98 -24.58
CA ARG A 77 -8.92 -21.60 -24.68
C ARG A 77 -9.77 -22.28 -23.59
N ARG A 78 -10.59 -21.51 -22.87
CA ARG A 78 -11.49 -21.92 -21.77
C ARG A 78 -10.83 -22.44 -20.50
N ASP A 79 -9.53 -22.24 -20.37
CA ASP A 79 -8.83 -22.47 -19.11
C ASP A 79 -9.44 -21.64 -17.98
N VAL A 80 -9.42 -22.20 -16.79
CA VAL A 80 -9.89 -21.57 -15.57
C VAL A 80 -8.68 -21.00 -14.83
N VAL A 81 -8.71 -19.72 -14.52
CA VAL A 81 -7.61 -19.04 -13.82
C VAL A 81 -8.01 -18.77 -12.37
N TRP A 82 -7.21 -19.27 -11.44
CA TRP A 82 -7.38 -19.02 -10.01
C TRP A 82 -6.05 -18.59 -9.39
N GLY A 83 -5.79 -17.29 -9.45
CA GLY A 83 -4.69 -16.61 -8.76
C GLY A 83 -3.31 -16.72 -9.44
N SER A 84 -3.23 -17.28 -10.65
CA SER A 84 -2.02 -17.16 -11.48
C SER A 84 -1.81 -15.73 -11.99
N GLY A 85 -0.58 -15.40 -12.33
CA GLY A 85 -0.18 -14.10 -12.86
C GLY A 85 0.61 -14.18 -14.17
N LEU A 86 1.00 -13.01 -14.67
CA LEU A 86 1.83 -12.87 -15.87
C LEU A 86 3.30 -13.22 -15.60
N ASN A 87 4.00 -13.63 -16.65
CA ASN A 87 5.45 -13.72 -16.71
C ASN A 87 5.97 -12.57 -17.58
N GLY A 88 6.70 -11.61 -17.00
CA GLY A 88 7.23 -10.45 -17.73
C GLY A 88 8.29 -10.81 -18.77
N LYS A 89 8.90 -12.01 -18.70
CA LYS A 89 9.89 -12.48 -19.68
C LYS A 89 9.29 -13.24 -20.86
N ALA A 90 8.01 -13.60 -20.78
CA ALA A 90 7.34 -14.38 -21.81
C ALA A 90 6.53 -13.49 -22.74
N ASP A 91 6.32 -13.95 -23.97
CA ASP A 91 5.31 -13.35 -24.83
C ASP A 91 3.91 -13.67 -24.28
N ASN A 92 3.16 -12.61 -23.96
CA ASN A 92 1.77 -12.70 -23.49
C ASN A 92 0.78 -12.25 -24.58
N GLY A 93 1.23 -12.02 -25.82
CA GLY A 93 0.44 -11.43 -26.90
C GLY A 93 -0.81 -12.20 -27.29
N HIS A 94 -0.82 -13.53 -27.18
CA HIS A 94 -1.99 -14.37 -27.48
C HIS A 94 -3.02 -14.43 -26.33
N VAL A 95 -2.70 -13.88 -25.15
CA VAL A 95 -3.60 -13.90 -24.00
C VAL A 95 -4.64 -12.77 -24.14
N THR A 96 -5.67 -13.03 -24.95
CA THR A 96 -6.75 -12.08 -25.27
C THR A 96 -8.13 -12.66 -24.94
N ALA A 97 -9.19 -11.86 -25.15
CA ALA A 97 -10.58 -12.30 -25.04
C ALA A 97 -10.91 -13.56 -25.87
N ASP A 98 -10.18 -13.82 -26.97
CA ASP A 98 -10.40 -14.98 -27.86
C ASP A 98 -10.16 -16.33 -27.17
N LEU A 99 -9.33 -16.33 -26.12
CA LEU A 99 -9.11 -17.50 -25.30
C LEU A 99 -10.34 -17.85 -24.45
N GLU A 100 -11.34 -16.98 -24.28
CA GLU A 100 -12.49 -17.24 -23.40
C GLU A 100 -12.05 -17.74 -22.00
N LEU A 101 -10.98 -17.15 -21.45
CA LEU A 101 -10.49 -17.52 -20.13
C LEU A 101 -11.59 -17.30 -19.09
N ASP A 102 -11.77 -18.27 -18.22
CA ASP A 102 -12.69 -18.15 -17.08
C ASP A 102 -11.90 -17.74 -15.85
N VAL A 103 -11.75 -16.43 -15.72
CA VAL A 103 -10.96 -15.82 -14.64
C VAL A 103 -11.80 -15.78 -13.36
N ARG A 104 -11.26 -16.40 -12.31
CA ARG A 104 -11.85 -16.47 -10.97
C ARG A 104 -11.14 -15.58 -9.98
N ALA A 105 -9.83 -15.53 -10.08
CA ALA A 105 -8.93 -14.66 -9.35
C ALA A 105 -7.64 -14.55 -10.14
N VAL A 106 -6.86 -13.49 -9.92
CA VAL A 106 -5.49 -13.36 -10.43
C VAL A 106 -4.54 -12.97 -9.31
N ARG A 107 -3.24 -13.11 -9.52
CA ARG A 107 -2.25 -12.79 -8.47
C ARG A 107 -2.38 -11.34 -7.95
N GLY A 108 -2.64 -10.40 -8.84
CA GLY A 108 -2.71 -8.98 -8.50
C GLY A 108 -3.32 -8.09 -9.58
N PRO A 109 -3.45 -6.78 -9.29
CA PRO A 109 -4.09 -5.81 -10.15
C PRO A 109 -3.34 -5.52 -11.46
N LEU A 110 -2.02 -5.74 -11.54
CA LEU A 110 -1.29 -5.58 -12.81
C LEU A 110 -1.69 -6.67 -13.81
N THR A 111 -1.78 -7.91 -13.33
CA THR A 111 -2.31 -9.01 -14.14
C THR A 111 -3.76 -8.73 -14.56
N ALA A 112 -4.60 -8.23 -13.64
CA ALA A 112 -5.98 -7.87 -13.97
C ALA A 112 -6.06 -6.76 -15.02
N ALA A 113 -5.31 -5.68 -14.86
CA ALA A 113 -5.28 -4.55 -15.80
C ALA A 113 -4.86 -5.00 -17.20
N PHE A 114 -3.88 -5.91 -17.30
CA PHE A 114 -3.44 -6.48 -18.58
C PHE A 114 -4.53 -7.27 -19.30
N LEU A 115 -5.25 -8.09 -18.56
CA LEU A 115 -6.36 -8.90 -19.08
C LEU A 115 -7.54 -8.00 -19.47
N ARG A 116 -7.88 -7.00 -18.64
CA ARG A 116 -8.95 -6.02 -18.93
C ARG A 116 -8.63 -5.18 -20.17
N ALA A 117 -7.38 -4.73 -20.34
CA ALA A 117 -6.92 -4.04 -21.55
C ALA A 117 -7.07 -4.88 -22.84
N ARG A 118 -7.24 -6.20 -22.71
CA ARG A 118 -7.40 -7.16 -23.83
C ARG A 118 -8.81 -7.76 -23.90
N GLY A 119 -9.77 -7.12 -23.24
CA GLY A 119 -11.18 -7.51 -23.28
C GLY A 119 -11.54 -8.77 -22.50
N VAL A 120 -10.66 -9.24 -21.62
CA VAL A 120 -10.94 -10.37 -20.72
C VAL A 120 -11.61 -9.84 -19.45
N ASP A 121 -12.76 -10.39 -19.09
CA ASP A 121 -13.42 -10.06 -17.81
C ASP A 121 -12.66 -10.67 -16.63
N VAL A 122 -12.34 -9.82 -15.66
CA VAL A 122 -11.58 -10.20 -14.46
C VAL A 122 -12.35 -9.73 -13.23
N PRO A 123 -12.72 -10.62 -12.29
CA PRO A 123 -13.27 -10.21 -11.02
C PRO A 123 -12.19 -9.50 -10.19
N GLU A 124 -12.59 -8.55 -9.34
CA GLU A 124 -11.71 -7.87 -8.38
C GLU A 124 -11.36 -8.81 -7.21
N VAL A 125 -10.70 -9.92 -7.52
CA VAL A 125 -10.25 -10.93 -6.56
C VAL A 125 -8.77 -11.17 -6.83
N TYR A 126 -7.95 -10.62 -5.93
CA TYR A 126 -6.51 -10.65 -6.01
C TYR A 126 -5.92 -11.55 -4.93
N GLY A 127 -4.91 -12.33 -5.30
CA GLY A 127 -4.14 -13.13 -4.36
C GLY A 127 -3.58 -14.41 -4.98
N ASP A 128 -2.43 -14.82 -4.47
CA ASP A 128 -1.85 -16.13 -4.75
C ASP A 128 -2.53 -17.20 -3.86
N PRO A 129 -3.08 -18.30 -4.40
CA PRO A 129 -3.74 -19.34 -3.63
C PRO A 129 -2.84 -19.99 -2.56
N ALA A 130 -1.51 -19.91 -2.70
CA ALA A 130 -0.58 -20.38 -1.68
C ALA A 130 -0.71 -19.60 -0.35
N LEU A 131 -1.35 -18.43 -0.34
CA LEU A 131 -1.75 -17.72 0.88
C LEU A 131 -2.72 -18.53 1.76
N LEU A 132 -3.42 -19.51 1.20
CA LEU A 132 -4.37 -20.38 1.91
C LEU A 132 -3.69 -21.59 2.58
N LEU A 133 -2.41 -21.84 2.30
CA LEU A 133 -1.67 -22.99 2.84
C LEU A 133 -1.74 -23.17 4.37
N PRO A 134 -1.70 -22.13 5.22
CA PRO A 134 -1.80 -22.32 6.67
C PRO A 134 -3.12 -22.96 7.13
N GLU A 135 -4.21 -22.75 6.39
CA GLU A 135 -5.51 -23.39 6.67
C GLU A 135 -5.58 -24.81 6.11
N LEU A 136 -4.97 -25.02 4.96
CA LEU A 136 -5.00 -26.28 4.21
C LEU A 136 -4.01 -27.30 4.77
N LEU A 137 -2.91 -26.84 5.36
CA LEU A 137 -1.87 -27.62 6.01
C LEU A 137 -1.59 -27.07 7.42
N PRO A 138 -2.43 -27.39 8.42
CA PRO A 138 -2.29 -26.88 9.78
C PRO A 138 -0.95 -27.19 10.46
N GLU A 139 -0.20 -28.20 9.98
CA GLU A 139 1.15 -28.47 10.45
C GLU A 139 2.14 -27.34 10.17
N LEU A 140 1.93 -26.52 9.14
CA LEU A 140 2.80 -25.39 8.83
C LEU A 140 2.80 -24.39 10.00
N VAL A 141 1.62 -24.08 10.53
CA VAL A 141 1.43 -23.22 11.71
C VAL A 141 2.08 -23.84 12.95
N ARG A 142 2.14 -25.18 13.05
CA ARG A 142 2.84 -25.83 14.16
C ARG A 142 4.36 -25.69 14.03
N TRP A 143 4.90 -25.77 12.81
CA TRP A 143 6.34 -25.62 12.57
C TRP A 143 6.86 -24.21 12.87
N THR A 144 6.02 -23.17 12.75
CA THR A 144 6.43 -21.80 13.08
C THR A 144 6.82 -21.60 14.55
N ARG A 145 6.38 -22.49 15.44
CA ARG A 145 6.71 -22.45 16.89
C ARG A 145 8.16 -22.78 17.21
N VAL A 146 8.89 -23.41 16.27
CA VAL A 146 10.28 -23.80 16.47
C VAL A 146 11.13 -23.12 15.41
N LYS A 147 11.83 -22.05 15.80
CA LYS A 147 12.73 -21.31 14.91
C LYS A 147 14.12 -21.98 14.89
N ARG A 148 14.63 -22.23 13.69
CA ARG A 148 15.93 -22.84 13.41
C ARG A 148 16.89 -21.89 12.68
N TRP A 149 16.36 -20.91 11.96
CA TRP A 149 17.14 -20.00 11.14
C TRP A 149 16.75 -18.55 11.44
N ASP A 150 17.74 -17.70 11.65
CA ASP A 150 17.58 -16.27 11.80
C ASP A 150 17.20 -15.69 10.46
N VAL A 151 17.98 -16.01 9.43
CA VAL A 151 17.76 -15.54 8.06
C VAL A 151 17.66 -16.73 7.12
N LEU A 152 16.61 -16.77 6.33
CA LEU A 152 16.52 -17.66 5.17
C LEU A 152 16.66 -16.83 3.89
N VAL A 153 17.73 -17.08 3.15
CA VAL A 153 17.94 -16.56 1.80
C VAL A 153 17.29 -17.51 0.81
N ALA A 154 16.27 -17.06 0.09
CA ALA A 154 15.47 -17.87 -0.82
C ALA A 154 15.62 -17.37 -2.27
N PRO A 155 16.63 -17.85 -3.02
CA PRO A 155 16.81 -17.48 -4.42
C PRO A 155 15.69 -18.03 -5.31
N ASN A 156 15.38 -17.33 -6.38
CA ASN A 156 14.76 -17.93 -7.55
C ASN A 156 15.67 -19.04 -8.10
N LEU A 157 15.09 -20.08 -8.71
CA LEU A 157 15.85 -21.13 -9.36
C LEU A 157 16.92 -20.58 -10.33
N ASN A 158 16.58 -19.54 -11.10
CA ASN A 158 17.50 -18.95 -12.08
C ASN A 158 18.59 -18.07 -11.44
N ASP A 159 18.37 -17.56 -10.22
CA ASP A 159 19.38 -16.77 -9.48
C ASP A 159 20.29 -17.65 -8.60
N ARG A 160 19.96 -18.94 -8.45
CA ARG A 160 20.67 -19.85 -7.53
C ARG A 160 22.17 -19.92 -7.82
N ALA A 161 22.55 -19.92 -9.09
CA ALA A 161 23.96 -20.05 -9.50
C ALA A 161 24.80 -18.80 -9.16
N ASP A 162 24.16 -17.65 -8.97
CA ASP A 162 24.83 -16.38 -8.72
C ASP A 162 25.02 -16.07 -7.23
N LEU A 163 24.40 -16.87 -6.35
CA LEU A 163 24.61 -16.76 -4.91
C LEU A 163 25.99 -17.29 -4.54
N THR A 164 26.92 -16.37 -4.27
CA THR A 164 28.23 -16.67 -3.70
C THR A 164 28.21 -16.62 -2.18
N ASP A 165 29.16 -17.31 -1.53
CA ASP A 165 29.27 -17.30 -0.06
C ASP A 165 29.49 -15.88 0.50
N ASP A 166 30.16 -15.00 -0.26
CA ASP A 166 30.40 -13.60 0.10
C ASP A 166 29.11 -12.74 0.10
N ALA A 167 28.07 -13.17 -0.60
CA ALA A 167 26.77 -12.49 -0.64
C ALA A 167 25.88 -12.82 0.57
N LEU A 168 26.30 -13.78 1.41
CA LEU A 168 25.57 -14.21 2.59
C LEU A 168 26.06 -13.47 3.84
N PRO A 169 25.17 -13.07 4.76
CA PRO A 169 25.58 -12.55 6.05
C PRO A 169 26.47 -13.56 6.78
N ALA A 170 27.62 -13.10 7.29
CA ALA A 170 28.52 -13.91 8.11
C ALA A 170 27.75 -14.43 9.34
N GLY A 171 27.62 -15.75 9.45
CA GLY A 171 26.89 -16.39 10.54
C GLY A 171 27.84 -16.97 11.59
N ASP A 172 27.82 -16.41 12.81
CA ASP A 172 28.30 -17.14 14.00
C ASP A 172 27.28 -18.23 14.36
N THR A 173 27.76 -19.43 14.70
CA THR A 173 26.95 -20.63 14.92
C THR A 173 26.14 -20.54 16.22
N ASP A 174 24.83 -20.34 16.14
CA ASP A 174 23.78 -21.36 16.31
C ASP A 174 22.44 -20.69 15.96
N GLY A 175 21.83 -21.08 14.84
CA GLY A 175 20.63 -20.43 14.27
C GLY A 175 20.86 -19.44 13.12
N GLY A 176 22.07 -19.36 12.53
CA GLY A 176 22.43 -18.35 11.50
C GLY A 176 21.72 -18.43 10.13
N THR A 177 22.40 -17.92 9.09
CA THR A 177 21.87 -17.84 7.72
C THR A 177 21.73 -19.21 7.05
N ARG A 178 20.58 -19.49 6.43
CA ARG A 178 20.36 -20.65 5.57
C ARG A 178 20.02 -20.21 4.14
N VAL A 179 20.61 -20.85 3.15
CA VAL A 179 20.16 -20.73 1.74
C VAL A 179 19.18 -21.85 1.42
N LEU A 180 18.02 -21.48 0.88
CA LEU A 180 17.00 -22.41 0.43
C LEU A 180 17.35 -22.99 -0.94
N ASP A 181 17.25 -24.31 -1.08
CA ASP A 181 17.22 -24.94 -2.41
C ASP A 181 15.75 -25.04 -2.88
N PRO A 182 15.34 -24.33 -3.95
CA PRO A 182 13.97 -24.40 -4.45
C PRO A 182 13.60 -25.75 -5.09
N THR A 183 14.56 -26.67 -5.31
CA THR A 183 14.30 -28.02 -5.86
C THR A 183 14.24 -29.11 -4.79
N ASP A 184 14.44 -28.77 -3.51
CA ASP A 184 14.17 -29.67 -2.39
C ASP A 184 12.70 -30.10 -2.36
N SER A 185 12.38 -31.19 -1.64
CA SER A 185 10.99 -31.61 -1.49
C SER A 185 10.11 -30.48 -0.94
N VAL A 186 8.88 -30.36 -1.47
CA VAL A 186 7.91 -29.32 -1.06
C VAL A 186 7.78 -29.23 0.47
N ARG A 187 7.69 -30.38 1.15
CA ARG A 187 7.61 -30.45 2.61
C ARG A 187 8.84 -29.86 3.31
N SER A 188 10.05 -30.13 2.79
CA SER A 188 11.30 -29.59 3.35
C SER A 188 11.37 -28.08 3.17
N VAL A 189 11.01 -27.58 1.99
CA VAL A 189 11.00 -26.13 1.69
C VAL A 189 9.99 -25.41 2.59
N LEU A 190 8.74 -25.87 2.64
CA LEU A 190 7.70 -25.27 3.49
C LEU A 190 8.10 -25.29 4.98
N ARG A 191 8.70 -26.39 5.44
CA ARG A 191 9.20 -26.49 6.82
C ARG A 191 10.35 -25.52 7.08
N THR A 192 11.29 -25.41 6.15
CA THR A 192 12.43 -24.49 6.27
C THR A 192 11.93 -23.06 6.38
N ILE A 193 11.00 -22.64 5.51
CA ILE A 193 10.36 -21.32 5.57
C ILE A 193 9.66 -21.12 6.93
N ALA A 194 8.83 -22.06 7.36
CA ALA A 194 8.09 -21.95 8.63
C ALA A 194 9.02 -21.76 9.84
N GLN A 195 10.19 -22.40 9.83
CA GLN A 195 11.18 -22.38 10.90
C GLN A 195 12.16 -21.20 10.83
N SER A 196 11.96 -20.24 9.93
CA SER A 196 12.80 -19.04 9.80
C SER A 196 12.22 -17.83 10.56
N ARG A 197 13.09 -16.93 11.03
CA ARG A 197 12.68 -15.66 11.66
C ARG A 197 12.42 -14.56 10.62
N ILE A 198 13.21 -14.50 9.55
CA ILE A 198 12.96 -13.67 8.36
C ILE A 198 13.28 -14.46 7.08
N VAL A 199 12.53 -14.21 6.01
CA VAL A 199 12.75 -14.77 4.67
C VAL A 199 13.08 -13.64 3.69
N VAL A 200 14.24 -13.68 3.07
CA VAL A 200 14.66 -12.68 2.07
C VAL A 200 15.08 -13.37 0.78
N GLY A 201 14.78 -12.81 -0.38
CA GLY A 201 15.27 -13.34 -1.65
C GLY A 201 14.36 -13.10 -2.84
N SER A 202 14.76 -13.64 -3.99
CA SER A 202 14.06 -13.49 -5.27
C SER A 202 13.04 -14.62 -5.56
N SER A 203 12.85 -15.57 -4.65
CA SER A 203 11.78 -16.56 -4.80
C SER A 203 10.42 -15.97 -4.43
N LEU A 204 9.56 -15.74 -5.43
CA LEU A 204 8.18 -15.27 -5.23
C LEU A 204 7.46 -16.10 -4.17
N HIS A 205 7.37 -17.41 -4.38
CA HIS A 205 6.57 -18.28 -3.52
C HIS A 205 7.20 -18.50 -2.13
N ALA A 206 8.52 -18.33 -1.96
CA ALA A 206 9.08 -18.35 -0.62
C ALA A 206 8.55 -17.18 0.23
N VAL A 207 8.45 -16.00 -0.37
CA VAL A 207 7.85 -14.81 0.28
C VAL A 207 6.35 -14.98 0.46
N VAL A 208 5.61 -15.49 -0.54
CA VAL A 208 4.16 -15.76 -0.40
C VAL A 208 3.87 -16.72 0.75
N VAL A 209 4.63 -17.82 0.88
CA VAL A 209 4.48 -18.78 1.97
C VAL A 209 4.85 -18.16 3.31
N ALA A 210 5.91 -17.35 3.36
CA ALA A 210 6.31 -16.64 4.58
C ALA A 210 5.23 -15.65 5.04
N ASP A 211 4.70 -14.85 4.11
CA ASP A 211 3.57 -13.93 4.31
C ASP A 211 2.35 -14.68 4.86
N ALA A 212 1.98 -15.81 4.26
CA ALA A 212 0.86 -16.64 4.71
C ALA A 212 1.03 -17.11 6.16
N LEU A 213 2.27 -17.41 6.56
CA LEU A 213 2.63 -17.87 7.90
C LEU A 213 2.88 -16.74 8.91
N GLY A 214 2.74 -15.47 8.50
CA GLY A 214 3.04 -14.31 9.33
C GLY A 214 4.53 -14.17 9.66
N ILE A 215 5.41 -14.70 8.81
CA ILE A 215 6.87 -14.59 8.96
C ILE A 215 7.32 -13.36 8.18
N PRO A 216 8.09 -12.44 8.80
CA PRO A 216 8.67 -11.30 8.09
C PRO A 216 9.37 -11.75 6.81
N ALA A 217 9.06 -11.09 5.70
CA ALA A 217 9.67 -11.43 4.41
C ALA A 217 9.89 -10.23 3.51
N ARG A 218 10.98 -10.24 2.71
CA ARG A 218 11.34 -9.14 1.81
C ARG A 218 11.84 -9.69 0.47
N PHE A 219 11.37 -9.11 -0.62
CA PHE A 219 11.92 -9.42 -1.94
C PHE A 219 13.30 -8.83 -2.11
N VAL A 220 14.20 -9.61 -2.68
CA VAL A 220 15.48 -9.13 -3.24
C VAL A 220 15.35 -9.13 -4.75
N ALA A 221 15.82 -8.06 -5.40
CA ALA A 221 15.85 -7.92 -6.83
C ALA A 221 16.56 -9.12 -7.47
N SER A 222 15.99 -9.61 -8.57
CA SER A 222 16.55 -10.74 -9.31
C SER A 222 17.38 -10.21 -10.48
N ALA A 223 18.51 -10.86 -10.75
CA ALA A 223 19.29 -10.57 -11.95
C ALA A 223 18.64 -11.18 -13.22
N HIS A 224 17.84 -12.25 -13.05
CA HIS A 224 17.31 -13.05 -14.15
C HIS A 224 15.78 -12.98 -14.29
N GLU A 225 15.07 -12.34 -13.38
CA GLU A 225 13.62 -12.29 -13.35
C GLU A 225 13.09 -10.86 -13.41
N ASP A 226 12.01 -10.69 -14.17
CA ASP A 226 11.32 -9.43 -14.26
C ASP A 226 10.58 -9.08 -12.93
N PRO A 227 10.67 -7.84 -12.43
CA PRO A 227 10.05 -7.43 -11.18
C PRO A 227 8.52 -7.40 -11.21
N LEU A 228 7.88 -7.49 -12.39
CA LEU A 228 6.42 -7.48 -12.57
C LEU A 228 5.72 -8.45 -11.63
N LYS A 229 6.25 -9.67 -11.44
CA LYS A 229 5.62 -10.67 -10.56
C LYS A 229 5.66 -10.28 -9.07
N TYR A 230 6.71 -9.57 -8.64
CA TYR A 230 6.82 -9.08 -7.27
C TYR A 230 5.90 -7.87 -7.08
N ARG A 231 5.94 -6.91 -8.02
CA ARG A 231 5.09 -5.70 -8.03
C ARG A 231 3.60 -6.07 -8.02
N ASP A 232 3.20 -6.99 -8.89
CA ASP A 232 1.83 -7.47 -9.02
C ASP A 232 1.35 -8.13 -7.73
N TYR A 233 2.17 -8.98 -7.10
CA TYR A 233 1.85 -9.59 -5.81
C TYR A 233 1.78 -8.56 -4.67
N LEU A 234 2.73 -7.64 -4.60
CA LEU A 234 2.75 -6.59 -3.57
C LEU A 234 1.53 -5.68 -3.69
N ALA A 235 1.19 -5.22 -4.90
CA ALA A 235 -0.04 -4.46 -5.15
C ALA A 235 -1.30 -5.27 -4.80
N GLY A 236 -1.36 -6.55 -5.19
CA GLY A 236 -2.47 -7.46 -4.88
C GLY A 236 -2.64 -7.79 -3.40
N THR A 237 -1.64 -7.46 -2.57
CA THR A 237 -1.66 -7.66 -1.12
C THR A 237 -1.61 -6.33 -0.34
N GLY A 238 -1.99 -5.22 -0.98
CA GLY A 238 -2.11 -3.90 -0.34
C GLY A 238 -0.78 -3.21 -0.02
N ARG A 239 0.29 -3.56 -0.74
CA ARG A 239 1.67 -3.14 -0.48
C ARG A 239 2.35 -2.58 -1.72
N ALA A 240 1.60 -1.87 -2.58
CA ALA A 240 2.07 -1.40 -3.89
C ALA A 240 3.41 -0.62 -3.83
N HIS A 241 3.62 0.18 -2.77
CA HIS A 241 4.84 0.98 -2.55
C HIS A 241 5.94 0.27 -1.76
N ALA A 242 5.79 -1.02 -1.46
CA ALA A 242 6.77 -1.74 -0.67
C ALA A 242 8.05 -1.98 -1.47
N ARG A 243 9.17 -1.46 -0.94
CA ARG A 243 10.48 -1.55 -1.56
C ARG A 243 10.93 -2.98 -1.80
N ILE A 244 11.33 -3.27 -3.04
CA ILE A 244 12.12 -4.46 -3.38
C ILE A 244 13.59 -4.12 -3.07
N ALA A 245 14.24 -4.92 -2.23
CA ALA A 245 15.61 -4.68 -1.83
C ALA A 245 16.59 -4.98 -2.96
N ARG A 246 17.71 -4.25 -3.00
CA ARG A 246 18.74 -4.45 -4.03
C ARG A 246 19.55 -5.74 -3.83
N ASP A 247 19.82 -6.06 -2.57
CA ASP A 247 20.58 -7.23 -2.15
C ASP A 247 20.09 -7.72 -0.77
N VAL A 248 20.69 -8.80 -0.27
CA VAL A 248 20.34 -9.39 1.04
C VAL A 248 20.62 -8.43 2.21
N PRO A 249 21.78 -7.76 2.31
CA PRO A 249 22.01 -6.74 3.35
C PRO A 249 20.96 -5.62 3.37
N ASP A 250 20.62 -5.06 2.21
CA ASP A 250 19.58 -4.02 2.04
C ASP A 250 18.21 -4.56 2.49
N ALA A 251 17.90 -5.82 2.18
CA ALA A 251 16.66 -6.46 2.62
C ALA A 251 16.58 -6.60 4.15
N LEU A 252 17.68 -6.97 4.80
CA LEU A 252 17.76 -7.09 6.25
C LEU A 252 17.67 -5.73 6.94
N ALA A 253 18.31 -4.69 6.38
CA ALA A 253 18.21 -3.32 6.88
C ALA A 253 16.78 -2.77 6.79
N LEU A 254 16.06 -3.11 5.72
CA LEU A 254 14.65 -2.75 5.55
C LEU A 254 13.70 -3.58 6.43
N GLY A 255 14.10 -4.76 6.90
CA GLY A 255 13.22 -5.70 7.60
C GLY A 255 12.22 -6.37 6.65
N GLY A 256 11.14 -6.97 7.19
CA GLY A 256 10.07 -7.57 6.37
C GLY A 256 9.11 -6.53 5.79
N HIS A 257 8.47 -6.86 4.67
CA HIS A 257 7.30 -6.13 4.16
C HIS A 257 6.23 -5.98 5.23
N GLY A 258 5.36 -4.98 5.07
CA GLY A 258 4.12 -4.91 5.87
C GLY A 258 3.31 -6.20 5.74
N ALA A 259 2.42 -6.46 6.70
CA ALA A 259 1.55 -7.63 6.63
C ALA A 259 0.69 -7.60 5.35
N PRO A 260 0.50 -8.73 4.65
CA PRO A 260 -0.34 -8.77 3.46
C PRO A 260 -1.81 -8.48 3.83
N SER A 261 -2.47 -7.66 3.02
CA SER A 261 -3.92 -7.41 3.09
C SER A 261 -4.57 -7.88 1.80
N PHE A 262 -5.41 -8.91 1.88
CA PHE A 262 -6.17 -9.45 0.74
C PHE A 262 -7.52 -9.97 1.22
N ASP A 263 -8.50 -10.01 0.31
CA ASP A 263 -9.82 -10.60 0.60
C ASP A 263 -9.72 -12.13 0.53
N ARG A 264 -9.39 -12.75 1.67
CA ARG A 264 -9.34 -14.20 1.83
C ARG A 264 -10.64 -14.86 1.43
N ASP A 265 -11.77 -14.32 1.87
CA ASP A 265 -13.08 -14.97 1.68
C ASP A 265 -13.46 -14.95 0.20
N ALA A 266 -13.13 -13.88 -0.53
CA ALA A 266 -13.25 -13.82 -1.98
C ALA A 266 -12.31 -14.81 -2.69
N LEU A 267 -11.06 -14.93 -2.25
CA LEU A 267 -10.11 -15.89 -2.84
C LEU A 267 -10.58 -17.34 -2.64
N VAL A 268 -11.13 -17.67 -1.46
CA VAL A 268 -11.73 -19.00 -1.18
C VAL A 268 -13.03 -19.20 -1.95
N ALA A 269 -13.90 -18.19 -2.03
CA ALA A 269 -15.18 -18.26 -2.74
C ALA A 269 -14.99 -18.41 -4.25
N SER A 270 -13.93 -17.81 -4.80
CA SER A 270 -13.58 -17.89 -6.23
C SER A 270 -13.01 -19.25 -6.65
N PHE A 271 -12.66 -20.14 -5.71
CA PHE A 271 -12.22 -21.50 -6.03
C PHE A 271 -13.20 -22.17 -7.01
N PRO A 272 -12.74 -22.75 -8.13
CA PRO A 272 -13.61 -23.20 -9.21
C PRO A 272 -14.31 -24.54 -8.96
N ARG A 273 -15.15 -24.60 -7.92
CA ARG A 273 -15.92 -25.78 -7.48
C ARG A 273 -16.71 -26.46 -8.59
N ASP A 274 -17.29 -25.66 -9.48
CA ASP A 274 -18.11 -26.10 -10.60
C ASP A 274 -17.34 -26.98 -11.60
N VAL A 275 -16.02 -26.83 -11.69
CA VAL A 275 -15.17 -27.65 -12.58
C VAL A 275 -15.12 -29.11 -12.11
N TRP A 276 -15.38 -29.38 -10.83
CA TRP A 276 -15.52 -30.71 -10.24
C TRP A 276 -16.99 -31.10 -9.98
N GLY A 277 -17.96 -30.32 -10.48
CA GLY A 277 -19.38 -30.55 -10.23
C GLY A 277 -19.84 -30.25 -8.80
N LEU A 278 -19.03 -29.54 -8.00
CA LEU A 278 -19.32 -29.21 -6.60
C LEU A 278 -20.18 -27.93 -6.47
N GLY A 279 -21.33 -27.92 -7.14
CA GLY A 279 -22.24 -26.78 -7.17
C GLY A 279 -21.86 -25.72 -8.22
N SER A 280 -22.46 -24.53 -8.12
CA SER A 280 -22.25 -23.43 -9.07
C SER A 280 -21.12 -22.49 -8.63
N ARG A 281 -20.52 -21.77 -9.61
CA ARG A 281 -19.61 -20.64 -9.35
C ARG A 281 -20.24 -19.66 -8.35
N LEU A 282 -19.54 -19.40 -7.25
CA LEU A 282 -19.94 -18.36 -6.31
C LEU A 282 -19.64 -16.99 -6.92
N ARG A 283 -20.62 -16.09 -6.85
CA ARG A 283 -20.52 -14.70 -7.35
C ARG A 283 -20.71 -13.68 -6.23
N THR A 284 -20.80 -14.14 -4.99
CA THR A 284 -21.02 -13.30 -3.81
C THR A 284 -20.14 -13.76 -2.65
N VAL A 285 -19.78 -12.82 -1.79
CA VAL A 285 -19.06 -13.02 -0.53
C VAL A 285 -19.82 -12.26 0.55
N HIS A 286 -20.18 -12.91 1.65
CA HIS A 286 -21.00 -12.31 2.73
C HIS A 286 -22.27 -11.61 2.24
N GLY A 287 -22.92 -12.17 1.20
CA GLY A 287 -24.13 -11.61 0.58
C GLY A 287 -23.91 -10.42 -0.36
N ARG A 288 -22.66 -9.98 -0.58
CA ARG A 288 -22.30 -8.91 -1.51
C ARG A 288 -21.75 -9.49 -2.82
N PRO A 289 -22.07 -8.91 -3.99
CA PRO A 289 -21.51 -9.37 -5.26
C PRO A 289 -20.00 -9.16 -5.31
N ILE A 290 -19.29 -10.06 -5.99
CA ILE A 290 -17.88 -9.87 -6.36
C ILE A 290 -17.87 -8.92 -7.57
N PRO A 291 -17.30 -7.71 -7.46
CA PRO A 291 -17.28 -6.76 -8.57
C PRO A 291 -16.28 -7.20 -9.65
N THR A 292 -16.43 -6.60 -10.83
CA THR A 292 -15.44 -6.69 -11.91
C THR A 292 -14.35 -5.66 -11.65
N ALA A 293 -13.09 -6.01 -11.92
CA ALA A 293 -11.98 -5.08 -11.82
C ALA A 293 -12.11 -3.96 -12.86
N GLU A 294 -11.97 -2.72 -12.39
CA GLU A 294 -11.98 -1.51 -13.21
C GLU A 294 -10.66 -0.75 -13.04
N PHE A 295 -10.19 -0.16 -14.13
CA PHE A 295 -8.92 0.57 -14.16
C PHE A 295 -9.07 1.85 -14.96
N PRO A 296 -8.41 2.95 -14.56
CA PRO A 296 -8.35 4.16 -15.36
C PRO A 296 -7.73 3.92 -16.74
N ASP A 297 -8.18 4.65 -17.75
CA ASP A 297 -7.64 4.58 -19.10
C ASP A 297 -6.14 4.93 -19.13
N GLU A 298 -5.71 5.86 -18.28
CA GLU A 298 -4.31 6.20 -18.07
C GLU A 298 -3.45 4.99 -17.68
N VAL A 299 -3.99 4.08 -16.86
CA VAL A 299 -3.32 2.83 -16.47
C VAL A 299 -3.33 1.87 -17.65
N LEU A 300 -4.50 1.59 -18.22
CA LEU A 300 -4.66 0.61 -19.29
C LEU A 300 -3.75 0.89 -20.49
N ARG A 301 -3.53 2.17 -20.83
CA ARG A 301 -2.59 2.59 -21.89
C ARG A 301 -1.13 2.23 -21.60
N ARG A 302 -0.71 2.19 -20.34
CA ARG A 302 0.66 1.88 -19.91
C ARG A 302 0.92 0.39 -19.68
N VAL A 303 -0.13 -0.42 -19.53
CA VAL A 303 0.03 -1.86 -19.27
C VAL A 303 0.90 -2.60 -20.30
N PRO A 304 0.81 -2.34 -21.62
CA PRO A 304 1.71 -2.99 -22.58
C PRO A 304 3.19 -2.71 -22.30
N GLU A 305 3.54 -1.46 -21.95
CA GLU A 305 4.91 -1.06 -21.62
C GLU A 305 5.38 -1.69 -20.31
N LEU A 306 4.50 -1.74 -19.30
CA LEU A 306 4.77 -2.39 -18.00
C LEU A 306 5.09 -3.88 -18.16
N VAL A 307 4.28 -4.60 -18.92
CA VAL A 307 4.45 -6.06 -19.08
C VAL A 307 5.65 -6.40 -19.97
N ALA A 308 6.00 -5.52 -20.92
CA ALA A 308 7.18 -5.68 -21.76
C ALA A 308 8.48 -5.23 -21.06
N GLY A 309 8.40 -4.63 -19.87
CA GLY A 309 9.57 -4.06 -19.18
C GLY A 309 10.17 -2.86 -19.91
N THR A 310 9.40 -2.16 -20.74
CA THR A 310 9.85 -1.02 -21.56
C THR A 310 9.35 0.33 -21.08
N LEU A 311 8.62 0.37 -19.95
CA LEU A 311 8.07 1.61 -19.41
C LEU A 311 9.18 2.59 -19.02
N ASP A 312 9.09 3.82 -19.51
CA ASP A 312 9.87 4.95 -18.99
C ASP A 312 9.25 5.43 -17.67
N VAL A 313 9.82 4.98 -16.55
CA VAL A 313 9.37 5.33 -15.19
C VAL A 313 9.49 6.83 -14.92
N GLY A 314 10.49 7.51 -15.50
CA GLY A 314 10.66 8.95 -15.36
C GLY A 314 9.53 9.71 -16.03
N ALA A 315 9.22 9.38 -17.28
CA ALA A 315 8.10 9.97 -18.01
C ALA A 315 6.75 9.65 -17.35
N ALA A 316 6.55 8.44 -16.83
CA ALA A 316 5.35 8.10 -16.08
C ALA A 316 5.23 8.88 -14.76
N THR A 317 6.36 9.14 -14.08
CA THR A 317 6.39 9.96 -12.87
C THR A 317 6.05 11.41 -13.18
N THR A 318 6.61 11.96 -14.25
CA THR A 318 6.23 13.30 -14.76
C THR A 318 4.74 13.36 -15.09
N GLN A 319 4.18 12.35 -15.77
CA GLN A 319 2.74 12.30 -16.05
C GLN A 319 1.90 12.31 -14.76
N LEU A 320 2.29 11.52 -13.74
CA LEU A 320 1.59 11.52 -12.46
C LEU A 320 1.63 12.90 -11.78
N VAL A 321 2.82 13.51 -11.69
CA VAL A 321 3.05 14.74 -10.92
C VAL A 321 2.53 15.99 -11.64
N ASP A 322 2.71 16.08 -12.96
CA ASP A 322 2.43 17.30 -13.71
C ASP A 322 1.04 17.30 -14.37
N GLU A 323 0.40 16.13 -14.50
CA GLU A 323 -0.91 16.02 -15.14
C GLU A 323 -1.99 15.44 -14.21
N LEU A 324 -1.77 14.24 -13.65
CA LEU A 324 -2.83 13.53 -12.92
C LEU A 324 -3.09 14.12 -11.53
N LEU A 325 -2.02 14.43 -10.80
CA LEU A 325 -2.12 15.03 -9.47
C LEU A 325 -2.81 16.42 -9.50
N PRO A 326 -2.41 17.37 -10.37
CA PRO A 326 -3.09 18.67 -10.47
C PRO A 326 -4.56 18.53 -10.86
N ARG A 327 -4.89 17.65 -11.84
CA ARG A 327 -6.29 17.38 -12.21
C ARG A 327 -7.12 16.86 -11.04
N ALA A 328 -6.57 15.95 -10.24
CA ALA A 328 -7.24 15.41 -9.07
C ALA A 328 -7.42 16.49 -7.98
N ILE A 329 -6.40 17.31 -7.73
CA ILE A 329 -6.46 18.43 -6.80
C ILE A 329 -7.52 19.46 -7.23
N ASP A 330 -7.51 19.88 -8.49
CA ASP A 330 -8.45 20.89 -9.01
C ASP A 330 -9.90 20.41 -8.89
N ALA A 331 -10.17 19.16 -9.27
CA ALA A 331 -11.49 18.56 -9.13
C ALA A 331 -11.92 18.48 -7.66
N ALA A 332 -11.02 18.08 -6.76
CA ALA A 332 -11.28 17.99 -5.33
C ALA A 332 -11.53 19.37 -4.70
N LEU A 333 -10.76 20.39 -5.08
CA LEU A 333 -10.94 21.77 -4.66
C LEU A 333 -12.26 22.36 -5.15
N ALA A 334 -12.75 21.93 -6.31
CA ALA A 334 -14.03 22.34 -6.88
C ALA A 334 -15.24 21.55 -6.34
N ASP A 335 -15.03 20.53 -5.49
CA ASP A 335 -16.06 19.58 -5.07
C ASP A 335 -16.78 18.96 -6.28
N ALA A 336 -16.02 18.67 -7.34
CA ALA A 336 -16.55 18.14 -8.59
C ALA A 336 -17.06 16.71 -8.40
N PRO A 337 -18.16 16.29 -9.07
CA PRO A 337 -18.69 14.93 -8.97
C PRO A 337 -17.67 13.81 -9.28
N GLU A 338 -16.69 14.11 -10.13
CA GLU A 338 -15.62 13.20 -10.56
C GLU A 338 -14.38 13.20 -9.66
N ALA A 339 -14.33 14.02 -8.60
CA ALA A 339 -13.14 14.20 -7.77
C ALA A 339 -12.64 12.87 -7.17
N ASP A 340 -13.54 12.08 -6.57
CA ASP A 340 -13.19 10.77 -5.99
C ASP A 340 -12.62 9.82 -7.05
N ALA A 341 -13.18 9.82 -8.26
CA ALA A 341 -12.71 8.99 -9.36
C ALA A 341 -11.33 9.42 -9.87
N LEU A 342 -11.07 10.73 -9.97
CA LEU A 342 -9.76 11.25 -10.38
C LEU A 342 -8.68 11.00 -9.33
N VAL A 343 -8.99 11.16 -8.04
CA VAL A 343 -8.08 10.83 -6.94
C VAL A 343 -7.80 9.33 -6.91
N ALA A 344 -8.83 8.48 -6.98
CA ALA A 344 -8.67 7.04 -7.04
C ALA A 344 -7.88 6.61 -8.30
N GLY A 345 -8.07 7.30 -9.42
CA GLY A 345 -7.35 7.06 -10.66
C GLY A 345 -5.87 7.41 -10.56
N ALA A 346 -5.53 8.56 -9.97
CA ALA A 346 -4.15 8.96 -9.71
C ALA A 346 -3.46 7.98 -8.72
N ALA A 347 -4.16 7.56 -7.66
CA ALA A 347 -3.65 6.55 -6.73
C ALA A 347 -3.39 5.21 -7.43
N THR A 348 -4.34 4.75 -8.26
CA THR A 348 -4.18 3.50 -9.03
C THR A 348 -3.04 3.59 -10.05
N PHE A 349 -2.87 4.75 -10.70
CA PHE A 349 -1.73 5.00 -11.58
C PHE A 349 -0.41 4.96 -10.82
N ARG A 350 -0.36 5.56 -9.63
CA ARG A 350 0.82 5.47 -8.75
C ARG A 350 1.10 4.03 -8.32
N ASP A 351 0.10 3.30 -7.85
CA ASP A 351 0.24 1.92 -7.39
C ASP A 351 0.77 0.96 -8.46
N LEU A 352 0.37 1.15 -9.72
CA LEU A 352 0.60 0.18 -10.78
C LEU A 352 1.68 0.61 -11.77
N VAL A 353 1.78 1.91 -12.06
CA VAL A 353 2.69 2.44 -13.09
C VAL A 353 3.95 3.02 -12.48
N VAL A 354 3.84 3.74 -11.35
CA VAL A 354 4.99 4.34 -10.64
C VAL A 354 5.03 3.99 -9.14
N PRO A 355 5.02 2.69 -8.77
CA PRO A 355 4.93 2.26 -7.38
C PRO A 355 6.14 2.68 -6.52
N GLU A 356 7.30 2.90 -7.14
CA GLU A 356 8.51 3.45 -6.53
C GLU A 356 9.14 4.46 -7.51
N PRO A 357 8.82 5.76 -7.43
CA PRO A 357 9.52 6.75 -8.23
C PRO A 357 10.98 6.85 -7.79
N GLU A 358 11.93 6.74 -8.72
CA GLU A 358 13.29 7.24 -8.56
C GLU A 358 13.56 8.36 -9.59
N PRO A 359 13.94 9.57 -9.15
CA PRO A 359 13.94 10.02 -7.75
C PRO A 359 12.51 10.14 -7.22
N ALA A 360 12.31 9.78 -5.95
CA ALA A 360 11.04 10.01 -5.29
C ALA A 360 10.82 11.52 -5.20
N PRO A 361 9.61 12.02 -5.51
CA PRO A 361 9.30 13.42 -5.29
C PRO A 361 9.55 13.76 -3.81
N GLU A 362 10.12 14.94 -3.55
CA GLU A 362 10.44 15.42 -2.21
C GLU A 362 9.52 16.58 -1.80
N GLY A 363 9.47 16.87 -0.51
CA GLY A 363 8.72 18.01 0.03
C GLY A 363 7.21 17.90 -0.21
N THR A 364 6.60 19.00 -0.67
CA THR A 364 5.14 19.12 -0.82
C THR A 364 4.55 18.09 -1.76
N THR A 365 5.21 17.79 -2.88
CA THR A 365 4.69 16.81 -3.85
C THR A 365 4.61 15.41 -3.24
N ALA A 366 5.62 15.00 -2.47
CA ALA A 366 5.61 13.73 -1.75
C ALA A 366 4.38 13.62 -0.85
N HIS A 367 4.15 14.66 -0.06
CA HIS A 367 3.03 14.73 0.88
C HIS A 367 1.67 14.69 0.17
N LEU A 368 1.51 15.42 -0.94
CA LEU A 368 0.27 15.42 -1.72
C LEU A 368 -0.02 14.05 -2.33
N LEU A 369 1.01 13.34 -2.79
CA LEU A 369 0.85 11.99 -3.29
C LEU A 369 0.45 11.01 -2.17
N ASP A 370 1.02 11.14 -0.97
CA ASP A 370 0.60 10.32 0.19
C ASP A 370 -0.89 10.53 0.53
N LEU A 371 -1.41 11.76 0.39
CA LEU A 371 -2.84 12.04 0.54
C LEU A 371 -3.68 11.43 -0.58
N VAL A 372 -3.15 11.37 -1.81
CA VAL A 372 -3.81 10.68 -2.92
C VAL A 372 -3.91 9.17 -2.67
N ASP A 373 -2.90 8.54 -2.07
CA ASP A 373 -2.91 7.10 -1.75
C ASP A 373 -4.03 6.74 -0.75
N GLU A 374 -4.37 7.66 0.15
CA GLU A 374 -5.51 7.52 1.07
C GLU A 374 -6.87 7.51 0.34
N ARG A 375 -6.90 7.88 -0.95
CA ARG A 375 -8.10 7.94 -1.81
C ARG A 375 -9.22 8.79 -1.23
N ASP A 376 -8.85 9.87 -0.53
CA ASP A 376 -9.78 10.79 0.13
C ASP A 376 -9.68 12.18 -0.52
N ALA A 377 -10.53 12.43 -1.53
CA ALA A 377 -10.55 13.70 -2.24
C ALA A 377 -10.85 14.89 -1.31
N ARG A 378 -11.71 14.69 -0.30
CA ARG A 378 -12.07 15.76 0.64
C ARG A 378 -10.89 16.14 1.52
N ARG A 379 -10.16 15.14 2.03
CA ARG A 379 -8.96 15.39 2.83
C ARG A 379 -7.86 16.01 2.00
N LEU A 380 -7.64 15.55 0.77
CA LEU A 380 -6.69 16.18 -0.17
C LEU A 380 -7.04 17.65 -0.39
N ALA A 381 -8.30 17.97 -0.71
CA ALA A 381 -8.75 19.34 -0.92
C ALA A 381 -8.57 20.20 0.35
N LEU A 382 -8.88 19.66 1.53
CA LEU A 382 -8.72 20.36 2.79
C LEU A 382 -7.24 20.69 3.07
N GLU A 383 -6.35 19.71 2.98
CA GLU A 383 -4.90 19.91 3.17
C GLU A 383 -4.33 20.95 2.20
N VAL A 384 -4.68 20.88 0.91
CA VAL A 384 -4.23 21.84 -0.10
C VAL A 384 -4.71 23.27 0.24
N ARG A 385 -5.96 23.42 0.70
CA ARG A 385 -6.52 24.70 1.12
C ARG A 385 -5.81 25.27 2.34
N LEU A 386 -5.54 24.42 3.34
CA LEU A 386 -4.83 24.82 4.56
C LEU A 386 -3.39 25.22 4.25
N ALA A 387 -2.68 24.44 3.43
CA ALA A 387 -1.31 24.73 3.02
C ALA A 387 -1.18 26.06 2.26
N ALA A 388 -2.16 26.39 1.39
CA ALA A 388 -2.19 27.66 0.67
C ALA A 388 -2.44 28.87 1.58
N ARG A 389 -3.10 28.68 2.73
CA ARG A 389 -3.33 29.72 3.73
C ARG A 389 -2.17 29.88 4.71
N GLY A 390 -1.51 28.77 5.04
CA GLY A 390 -0.51 28.73 6.10
C GLY A 390 -1.13 28.83 7.49
N LEU A 391 -0.27 28.78 8.51
CA LEU A 391 -0.67 28.92 9.90
C LEU A 391 -1.23 30.34 10.14
N CYS A 392 -2.48 30.45 10.57
CA CYS A 392 -3.12 31.74 10.76
C CYS A 392 -4.05 31.77 11.98
N ALA A 393 -4.12 32.93 12.63
CA ALA A 393 -4.95 33.13 13.81
C ALA A 393 -5.84 34.37 13.63
N GLU A 394 -7.05 34.31 14.16
CA GLU A 394 -8.05 35.36 14.07
C GLU A 394 -8.66 35.64 15.45
N GLY A 395 -8.73 36.92 15.83
CA GLY A 395 -9.47 37.33 17.01
C GLY A 395 -10.97 37.06 16.85
N ARG A 396 -11.64 36.65 17.92
CA ARG A 396 -13.11 36.45 17.93
C ARG A 396 -13.81 37.45 18.85
N ALA A 397 -13.25 37.69 20.03
CA ALA A 397 -13.78 38.64 21.00
C ALA A 397 -12.69 39.10 21.97
N ASP A 398 -12.78 40.36 22.41
CA ASP A 398 -12.06 40.88 23.58
C ASP A 398 -13.11 41.22 24.64
N ARG A 399 -13.03 40.57 25.80
CA ARG A 399 -13.95 40.79 26.92
C ARG A 399 -13.17 41.28 28.14
N PRO A 400 -13.42 42.51 28.63
CA PRO A 400 -12.80 42.98 29.87
C PRO A 400 -13.30 42.18 31.09
N THR A 401 -12.45 42.05 32.09
CA THR A 401 -12.72 41.41 33.39
C THR A 401 -12.06 42.20 34.51
N ASP A 402 -12.42 41.92 35.76
CA ASP A 402 -11.82 42.59 36.92
C ASP A 402 -10.30 42.36 37.04
N SER A 403 -9.81 41.21 36.54
CA SER A 403 -8.39 40.80 36.63
C SER A 403 -7.58 41.03 35.35
N GLY A 404 -8.17 41.57 34.29
CA GLY A 404 -7.56 41.68 32.97
C GLY A 404 -8.59 41.56 31.85
N ARG A 405 -8.34 40.71 30.86
CA ARG A 405 -9.28 40.46 29.75
C ARG A 405 -9.24 39.02 29.27
N VAL A 406 -10.35 38.52 28.73
CA VAL A 406 -10.40 37.24 28.03
C VAL A 406 -10.41 37.52 26.54
N LEU A 407 -9.39 37.01 25.85
CA LEU A 407 -9.31 37.02 24.40
C LEU A 407 -9.80 35.68 23.88
N SER A 408 -10.88 35.71 23.10
CA SER A 408 -11.31 34.56 22.30
C SER A 408 -10.61 34.64 20.93
N LEU A 409 -9.99 33.57 20.50
CA LEU A 409 -9.23 33.47 19.24
C LEU A 409 -9.49 32.13 18.56
N SER A 410 -9.41 32.11 17.23
CA SER A 410 -9.35 30.88 16.44
C SER A 410 -7.98 30.74 15.80
N LEU A 411 -7.47 29.52 15.73
CA LEU A 411 -6.24 29.12 15.06
C LEU A 411 -6.59 28.09 13.97
N GLU A 412 -6.08 28.30 12.76
CA GLU A 412 -6.12 27.34 11.67
C GLU A 412 -4.69 26.90 11.35
N CYS A 413 -4.45 25.60 11.40
CA CYS A 413 -3.16 24.98 11.06
C CYS A 413 -3.07 24.79 9.56
N ASP A 414 -1.85 24.86 9.03
CA ASP A 414 -1.56 24.68 7.61
C ASP A 414 -1.68 23.22 7.13
N ARG A 415 -1.96 22.28 8.04
CA ARG A 415 -2.15 20.86 7.75
C ARG A 415 -3.23 20.20 8.62
N VAL A 416 -3.84 19.11 8.14
CA VAL A 416 -4.77 18.25 8.90
C VAL A 416 -4.04 17.43 9.96
N THR A 417 -2.78 17.11 9.71
CA THR A 417 -1.89 16.45 10.67
C THR A 417 -0.70 17.33 11.04
N GLY A 418 -0.56 17.61 12.33
CA GLY A 418 0.48 18.52 12.84
C GLY A 418 0.11 18.99 14.23
N GLY A 419 0.35 18.12 15.23
CA GLY A 419 -0.10 18.32 16.60
C GLY A 419 0.68 19.42 17.28
N ILE A 420 0.07 20.60 17.40
CA ILE A 420 0.53 21.66 18.28
C ILE A 420 1.00 21.05 19.61
N GLY A 421 2.28 21.21 19.93
CA GLY A 421 2.84 20.76 21.20
C GLY A 421 2.51 21.73 22.32
N HIS A 422 2.64 23.03 22.01
CA HIS A 422 2.45 24.11 22.98
C HIS A 422 1.98 25.40 22.28
N LEU A 423 1.22 26.23 22.98
CA LEU A 423 0.76 27.54 22.53
C LEU A 423 1.08 28.59 23.59
N ASP A 424 1.59 29.73 23.14
CA ASP A 424 1.72 30.94 23.95
C ASP A 424 1.10 32.13 23.24
N LEU A 425 0.44 32.99 24.01
CA LEU A 425 0.01 34.29 23.54
C LEU A 425 1.13 35.30 23.79
N VAL A 426 1.60 35.94 22.72
CA VAL A 426 2.68 36.93 22.77
C VAL A 426 2.09 38.32 22.52
N LEU A 427 2.30 39.22 23.46
CA LEU A 427 1.84 40.62 23.39
C LEU A 427 3.06 41.51 23.14
N VAL A 428 3.00 42.31 22.07
CA VAL A 428 4.08 43.23 21.68
C VAL A 428 3.59 44.67 21.82
N GLY A 429 4.12 45.38 22.81
CA GLY A 429 3.75 46.74 23.16
C GLY A 429 4.72 47.81 22.64
N PRO A 430 4.47 49.09 22.97
CA PRO A 430 5.32 50.22 22.59
C PRO A 430 6.79 50.00 22.96
N GLY A 431 7.71 50.45 22.11
CA GLY A 431 9.14 50.24 22.32
C GLY A 431 9.59 48.78 22.20
N ARG A 432 8.78 47.92 21.58
CA ARG A 432 9.01 46.45 21.46
C ARG A 432 9.03 45.72 22.81
N GLN A 433 8.31 46.23 23.81
CA GLN A 433 8.08 45.50 25.05
C GLN A 433 7.34 44.19 24.73
N ARG A 434 7.77 43.07 25.33
CA ARG A 434 7.18 41.74 25.07
C ARG A 434 6.66 41.15 26.37
N SER A 435 5.45 40.60 26.31
CA SER A 435 4.81 39.87 27.41
C SER A 435 4.28 38.56 26.87
N VAL A 436 4.48 37.46 27.60
CA VAL A 436 4.06 36.13 27.18
C VAL A 436 3.06 35.59 28.19
N VAL A 437 1.90 35.18 27.71
CA VAL A 437 0.84 34.56 28.50
C VAL A 437 0.71 33.12 28.05
N ALA A 438 0.99 32.19 28.96
CA ALA A 438 0.90 30.76 28.66
C ALA A 438 -0.55 30.37 28.37
N VAL A 439 -0.79 29.70 27.25
CA VAL A 439 -2.09 29.08 26.99
C VAL A 439 -2.10 27.72 27.70
N PRO A 440 -3.14 27.40 28.50
CA PRO A 440 -3.20 26.14 29.23
C PRO A 440 -2.99 24.93 28.31
N ARG A 441 -2.17 23.98 28.76
CA ARG A 441 -1.90 22.73 28.05
C ARG A 441 -3.15 21.85 28.04
N SER A 442 -4.00 22.05 27.03
CA SER A 442 -4.99 21.06 26.64
C SER A 442 -4.33 20.03 25.71
N PRO A 443 -4.68 18.73 25.77
CA PRO A 443 -4.14 17.77 24.80
C PRO A 443 -4.69 18.08 23.40
N PHE A 444 -3.87 18.74 22.58
CA PHE A 444 -4.18 18.96 21.17
C PHE A 444 -4.09 17.62 20.43
N HIS A 445 -5.17 17.25 19.73
CA HIS A 445 -5.19 16.00 18.99
C HIS A 445 -4.42 16.15 17.68
N ARG A 446 -3.67 15.12 17.30
CA ARG A 446 -2.84 15.10 16.07
C ARG A 446 -3.62 15.29 14.75
N ARG A 447 -4.96 15.27 14.79
CA ARG A 447 -5.84 15.46 13.63
C ARG A 447 -6.68 16.75 13.72
N GLN A 448 -6.36 17.64 14.66
CA GLN A 448 -6.97 18.96 14.77
C GLN A 448 -6.23 19.94 13.88
N TRP A 449 -6.96 20.57 12.97
CA TRP A 449 -6.48 21.62 12.09
C TRP A 449 -7.13 22.97 12.37
N HIS A 450 -8.10 22.99 13.29
CA HIS A 450 -8.78 24.19 13.75
C HIS A 450 -8.96 24.14 15.26
N LEU A 451 -8.70 25.25 15.93
CA LEU A 451 -8.82 25.39 17.37
C LEU A 451 -9.48 26.71 17.73
N ASP A 452 -10.45 26.66 18.63
CA ASP A 452 -10.99 27.83 19.31
C ASP A 452 -10.44 27.87 20.74
N LEU A 453 -9.94 29.05 21.12
CA LEU A 453 -9.18 29.28 22.34
C LEU A 453 -9.74 30.49 23.08
N ASP A 454 -9.89 30.37 24.40
CA ASP A 454 -10.16 31.48 25.31
C ASP A 454 -8.95 31.65 26.23
N VAL A 455 -8.27 32.80 26.13
CA VAL A 455 -7.04 33.09 26.89
C VAL A 455 -7.29 34.27 27.84
N LEU A 456 -7.14 34.03 29.14
CA LEU A 456 -7.15 35.10 30.14
C LEU A 456 -5.79 35.82 30.11
N VAL A 457 -5.80 37.08 29.68
CA VAL A 457 -4.65 37.99 29.71
C VAL A 457 -4.73 38.84 30.99
N PRO A 458 -3.82 38.65 31.95
CA PRO A 458 -3.79 39.46 33.17
C PRO A 458 -3.52 40.93 32.87
N ALA A 459 -4.08 41.86 33.64
CA ALA A 459 -3.84 43.29 33.46
C ALA A 459 -2.34 43.68 33.49
N SER A 460 -1.52 42.93 34.24
CA SER A 460 -0.06 43.10 34.29
C SER A 460 0.64 42.80 32.97
N ALA A 461 0.03 41.99 32.10
CA ALA A 461 0.62 41.58 30.83
C ALA A 461 0.60 42.69 29.77
N THR A 462 -0.24 43.70 29.91
CA THR A 462 -0.34 44.88 29.03
C THR A 462 -0.02 46.18 29.76
N ALA A 463 0.91 46.15 30.72
CA ALA A 463 1.25 47.32 31.53
C ALA A 463 2.00 48.39 30.70
N GLY A 464 1.30 49.47 30.33
CA GLY A 464 1.85 50.61 29.58
C GLY A 464 0.79 51.35 28.75
N ALA A 465 1.03 52.62 28.42
CA ALA A 465 0.12 53.40 27.56
C ALA A 465 0.41 53.09 26.08
N GLY A 466 -0.58 52.53 25.38
CA GLY A 466 -0.52 52.28 23.93
C GLY A 466 -1.14 50.93 23.53
N PRO A 467 -1.34 50.72 22.22
CA PRO A 467 -1.86 49.46 21.69
C PRO A 467 -0.80 48.35 21.80
N TRP A 468 -1.23 47.16 22.20
CA TRP A 468 -0.43 45.94 22.22
C TRP A 468 -0.85 45.03 21.09
N GLU A 469 0.06 44.71 20.18
CA GLU A 469 -0.17 43.72 19.13
C GLU A 469 -0.27 42.32 19.74
N VAL A 470 -1.30 41.59 19.34
CA VAL A 470 -1.55 40.21 19.76
C VAL A 470 -0.96 39.26 18.72
N ARG A 471 -0.10 38.35 19.17
CA ARG A 471 0.54 37.30 18.38
C ARG A 471 0.36 35.96 19.06
N LEU A 472 0.40 34.88 18.29
CA LEU A 472 0.39 33.51 18.80
C LEU A 472 1.73 32.85 18.45
N ALA A 473 2.41 32.33 19.47
CA ALA A 473 3.56 31.46 19.28
C ALA A 473 3.09 30.01 19.35
N VAL A 474 3.24 29.29 18.24
CA VAL A 474 2.86 27.89 18.08
C VAL A 474 4.12 27.05 18.07
N THR A 475 4.27 26.17 19.05
CA THR A 475 5.34 25.18 19.07
C THR A 475 4.79 23.88 18.50
N ASP A 476 5.39 23.37 17.43
CA ASP A 476 5.02 22.08 16.86
C ASP A 476 5.63 20.90 17.62
N VAL A 477 5.32 19.66 17.21
CA VAL A 477 5.87 18.44 17.82
C VAL A 477 7.39 18.26 17.62
N GLU A 478 8.02 19.06 16.78
CA GLU A 478 9.47 19.06 16.52
C GLU A 478 10.18 20.20 17.28
N ASP A 479 9.49 20.81 18.25
CA ASP A 479 9.95 21.95 19.04
C ASP A 479 10.28 23.20 18.21
N GLN A 480 9.79 23.32 16.96
CA GLN A 480 9.91 24.55 16.18
C GLN A 480 8.83 25.55 16.60
N VAL A 481 9.22 26.82 16.73
CA VAL A 481 8.33 27.89 17.18
C VAL A 481 7.97 28.81 16.02
N HIS A 482 6.67 28.92 15.75
CA HIS A 482 6.09 29.77 14.72
C HIS A 482 5.31 30.91 15.38
N GLU A 483 5.83 32.15 15.30
CA GLU A 483 5.16 33.33 15.88
C GLU A 483 4.38 34.10 14.82
N ILE A 484 3.06 33.96 14.82
CA ILE A 484 2.14 34.55 13.84
C ILE A 484 1.34 35.72 14.43
N PRO A 485 1.07 36.79 13.67
CA PRO A 485 0.15 37.84 14.10
C PRO A 485 -1.29 37.31 14.18
N VAL A 486 -2.05 37.77 15.17
CA VAL A 486 -3.49 37.51 15.22
C VAL A 486 -4.22 38.57 14.41
N ALA A 487 -5.01 38.15 13.43
CA ALA A 487 -5.82 39.04 12.60
C ALA A 487 -6.98 39.67 13.38
N ARG A 488 -7.45 40.83 12.91
CA ARG A 488 -8.67 41.44 13.44
C ARG A 488 -9.89 40.53 13.29
N PRO A 489 -10.88 40.64 14.20
CA PRO A 489 -12.07 39.81 14.12
C PRO A 489 -12.84 39.91 12.82
N GLY A 490 -13.11 38.76 12.19
CA GLY A 490 -13.87 38.62 10.95
C GLY A 490 -13.09 38.91 9.67
N THR A 491 -11.77 39.13 9.76
CA THR A 491 -10.90 39.38 8.60
C THR A 491 -10.58 38.12 7.79
N LEU A 492 -10.27 37.01 8.47
CA LEU A 492 -9.84 35.76 7.83
C LEU A 492 -11.01 34.80 7.58
N GLY A 493 -12.04 34.86 8.42
CA GLY A 493 -13.17 33.94 8.34
C GLY A 493 -12.72 32.49 8.49
N LEU A 494 -12.02 32.17 9.59
CA LEU A 494 -11.51 30.82 9.85
C LEU A 494 -12.67 29.85 10.14
N GLY A 495 -12.58 28.60 9.65
CA GLY A 495 -13.58 27.54 9.84
C GLY A 495 -13.83 26.66 8.59
N VAL A 496 -14.54 25.54 8.76
CA VAL A 496 -14.74 24.48 7.73
C VAL A 496 -15.36 24.98 6.42
N ALA A 497 -16.11 26.07 6.45
CA ALA A 497 -16.93 26.52 5.31
C ALA A 497 -16.32 27.69 4.51
N SER A 498 -15.18 28.26 4.92
CA SER A 498 -14.68 29.49 4.29
C SER A 498 -13.17 29.51 4.10
N VAL A 499 -12.75 29.45 2.83
CA VAL A 499 -11.38 29.75 2.38
C VAL A 499 -11.39 31.09 1.65
N ARG A 500 -11.19 32.18 2.40
CA ARG A 500 -10.77 33.47 1.85
C ARG A 500 -9.23 33.51 1.77
N PRO A 501 -8.64 34.04 0.69
CA PRO A 501 -7.20 34.26 0.61
C PRO A 501 -6.74 35.19 1.75
N ALA A 502 -5.55 34.93 2.29
CA ALA A 502 -4.93 35.81 3.27
C ALA A 502 -4.63 37.16 2.60
N HIS A 503 -5.36 38.19 2.99
CA HIS A 503 -4.99 39.58 2.70
C HIS A 503 -3.87 40.02 3.66
N GLU A 504 -3.21 41.16 3.39
CA GLU A 504 -2.34 41.79 4.38
C GLU A 504 -3.10 41.87 5.73
N VAL A 505 -2.59 41.12 6.70
CA VAL A 505 -3.27 40.94 7.99
C VAL A 505 -2.94 42.17 8.84
N GLU A 506 -3.90 43.08 8.96
CA GLU A 506 -3.79 44.13 9.96
C GLU A 506 -3.82 43.48 11.36
N PRO A 507 -2.76 43.65 12.18
CA PRO A 507 -2.67 42.97 13.46
C PRO A 507 -3.77 43.42 14.40
N TRP A 508 -4.34 42.47 15.14
CA TRP A 508 -5.25 42.77 16.23
C TRP A 508 -4.46 43.37 17.39
N THR A 509 -4.88 44.56 17.81
CA THR A 509 -4.31 45.24 18.97
C THR A 509 -5.31 45.33 20.11
N VAL A 510 -4.81 45.24 21.34
CA VAL A 510 -5.59 45.45 22.56
C VAL A 510 -4.98 46.61 23.36
N ASP A 511 -5.81 47.44 23.98
CA ASP A 511 -5.33 48.61 24.71
C ASP A 511 -4.76 48.23 26.08
N GLY A 512 -3.70 48.88 26.55
CA GLY A 512 -3.16 48.64 27.90
C GLY A 512 -4.05 49.11 29.06
N THR A 513 -5.11 49.88 28.77
CA THR A 513 -5.94 50.52 29.79
C THR A 513 -7.13 49.63 30.17
N PRO A 514 -7.38 49.34 31.45
CA PRO A 514 -8.62 48.69 31.85
C PRO A 514 -9.80 49.58 31.46
N ALA A 515 -10.77 49.03 30.73
CA ALA A 515 -12.03 49.73 30.48
C ALA A 515 -12.60 50.14 31.84
N ALA A 516 -12.82 51.43 32.06
CA ALA A 516 -13.40 51.92 33.29
C ALA A 516 -14.72 51.16 33.52
N ALA A 517 -14.84 50.50 34.67
CA ALA A 517 -16.06 49.83 35.06
C ALA A 517 -17.21 50.85 35.00
N THR A 518 -18.09 50.73 34.00
CA THR A 518 -19.38 51.40 34.02
C THR A 518 -20.18 50.77 35.16
N ALA A 519 -20.24 51.49 36.26
CA ALA A 519 -21.01 51.16 37.46
C ALA A 519 -22.52 51.11 37.18
#